data_AF-G4YXH6-F1
#
_entry.id   AF-G4YXH6-F1
#
_cell.length_a   1.000
_cell.length_b   1.000
_cell.length_c   1.000
_cell.angle_alpha   90.00
_cell.angle_beta   90.00
_cell.angle_gamma   90.00
#
_symmetry.space_group_name_H-M   'P 1'
#
loop_
_entity.id
_entity.type
_entity.pdbx_description
1 polymer ?
#
loop_
_entity_poly.entity_id
_entity_poly.type
_entity_poly.pdbx_seq_one_letter_code
_entity_poly.pdbx_strand_id
1 'polypeptide(L)'
;YSTVGSVAEVNSKFSTLKIVDMKQTAEYTDDLYGLKTLDTAGALHIHEVPDVPHNCWLFDYTSLATKVLCKHKPVYDAEIYPLLV
;
A
#
# COMPACT_ATOMS: atom_id res chain seq x y z
N TYR A 1 -18.96 8.25 5.69
CA TYR A 1 -18.05 9.42 5.83
C TYR A 1 -18.44 10.21 7.07
N SER A 2 -17.44 10.73 7.80
CA SER A 2 -17.63 11.57 8.98
C SER A 2 -17.04 12.95 8.73
N THR A 3 -17.82 14.01 8.90
CA THR A 3 -17.33 15.38 8.82
C THR A 3 -16.49 15.72 10.04
N VAL A 4 -15.34 16.35 9.83
CA VAL A 4 -14.41 16.82 10.86
C VAL A 4 -14.04 18.29 10.56
N GLY A 5 -13.95 19.11 11.60
CA GLY A 5 -13.72 20.55 11.49
C GLY A 5 -12.28 20.99 11.77
N SER A 6 -11.41 20.08 12.24
CA SER A 6 -10.02 20.41 12.57
C SER A 6 -9.09 19.19 12.54
N VAL A 7 -7.78 19.43 12.47
CA VAL A 7 -6.75 18.38 12.57
C VAL A 7 -6.78 17.68 13.93
N ALA A 8 -7.00 18.42 15.02
CA ALA A 8 -7.10 17.84 16.37
C ALA A 8 -8.26 16.84 16.47
N GLU A 9 -9.37 17.14 15.80
CA GLU A 9 -10.54 16.27 15.74
C GLU A 9 -10.29 15.01 14.91
N VAL A 10 -9.51 15.09 13.83
CA VAL A 10 -9.05 13.90 13.08
C VAL A 10 -8.26 12.97 14.01
N ASN A 11 -7.27 13.52 14.70
CA ASN A 11 -6.38 12.73 15.55
C ASN A 11 -7.12 12.06 16.71
N SER A 12 -8.11 12.72 17.31
CA SER A 12 -8.87 12.16 18.43
C SER A 12 -9.96 11.18 17.97
N LYS A 13 -10.80 11.54 16.99
CA LYS A 13 -11.93 10.72 16.53
C LYS A 13 -11.51 9.37 15.96
N PHE A 14 -10.32 9.30 15.38
CA PHE A 14 -9.81 8.09 14.72
C PHE A 14 -8.65 7.43 15.48
N SER A 15 -8.37 7.86 16.71
CA SER A 15 -7.26 7.35 17.54
C SER A 15 -7.31 5.84 17.81
N THR A 16 -8.50 5.25 17.77
CA THR A 16 -8.74 3.81 17.96
C THR A 16 -8.55 2.99 16.69
N LEU A 17 -8.54 3.62 15.51
CA LEU A 17 -8.28 2.93 14.25
C LEU A 17 -6.83 2.45 14.21
N LYS A 18 -6.63 1.24 13.71
CA LYS A 18 -5.33 0.61 13.52
C LYS A 18 -5.23 0.12 12.08
N ILE A 19 -4.03 0.23 11.52
CA ILE A 19 -3.68 -0.51 10.31
C ILE A 19 -3.54 -1.98 10.75
N VAL A 20 -4.22 -2.86 10.04
CA VAL A 20 -4.21 -4.31 10.26
C VAL A 20 -3.82 -5.01 8.96
N ASP A 21 -3.39 -6.26 9.07
CA ASP A 21 -3.09 -7.09 7.90
C ASP A 21 -4.37 -7.37 7.09
N MET A 22 -4.25 -7.52 5.76
CA MET A 22 -5.38 -7.85 4.88
C MET A 22 -6.17 -9.06 5.41
N LYS A 23 -5.49 -10.09 5.94
CA LYS A 23 -6.12 -11.33 6.43
C LYS A 23 -6.97 -11.14 7.68
N GLN A 24 -6.86 -9.99 8.34
CA GLN A 24 -7.61 -9.62 9.53
C GLN A 24 -8.85 -8.78 9.23
N THR A 25 -9.04 -8.34 7.98
CA THR A 25 -10.18 -7.49 7.60
C THR A 25 -11.42 -8.32 7.26
N ALA A 26 -12.61 -7.72 7.41
CA ALA A 26 -13.87 -8.38 7.08
C ALA A 26 -13.92 -8.78 5.60
N GLU A 27 -13.32 -7.97 4.74
CA GLU A 27 -13.25 -8.19 3.31
C GLU A 27 -12.52 -9.49 2.94
N TYR A 28 -11.47 -9.84 3.67
CA TYR A 28 -10.78 -11.11 3.51
C TYR A 28 -11.48 -12.25 4.26
N THR A 29 -11.88 -12.05 5.52
CA THR A 29 -12.44 -13.14 6.35
C THR A 29 -13.74 -13.67 5.76
N ASP A 30 -14.58 -12.77 5.24
CA ASP A 30 -15.90 -13.08 4.69
C ASP A 30 -15.86 -13.25 3.16
N ASP A 31 -14.67 -13.14 2.56
CA ASP A 31 -14.40 -13.28 1.13
C ASP A 31 -15.31 -12.45 0.23
N LEU A 32 -15.63 -11.22 0.66
CA LEU A 32 -16.70 -10.39 0.09
C LEU A 32 -16.56 -10.13 -1.42
N TYR A 33 -15.32 -10.17 -1.91
CA TYR A 33 -14.99 -9.99 -3.32
C TYR A 33 -13.85 -10.93 -3.76
N GLY A 34 -13.76 -12.10 -3.15
CA GLY A 34 -12.87 -13.17 -3.60
C GLY A 34 -11.40 -13.05 -3.19
N LEU A 35 -11.03 -12.13 -2.31
CA LEU A 35 -9.63 -11.96 -1.88
C LEU A 35 -9.05 -13.22 -1.24
N LYS A 36 -9.81 -13.89 -0.38
CA LYS A 36 -9.38 -15.13 0.27
C LYS A 36 -9.34 -16.26 -0.73
N THR A 37 -10.31 -16.32 -1.65
CA THR A 37 -10.28 -17.28 -2.76
C THR A 37 -9.02 -17.10 -3.62
N LEU A 38 -8.66 -15.87 -3.98
CA LEU A 38 -7.46 -15.58 -4.76
C LEU A 38 -6.17 -15.92 -4.00
N ASP A 39 -6.05 -15.53 -2.72
CA ASP A 39 -4.89 -15.84 -1.89
C ASP A 39 -4.70 -17.35 -1.73
N THR A 40 -5.76 -18.08 -1.36
CA THR A 40 -5.68 -19.53 -1.16
C THR A 40 -5.41 -20.31 -2.44
N ALA A 41 -5.83 -19.78 -3.60
CA ALA A 41 -5.50 -20.36 -4.92
C ALA A 41 -4.10 -19.98 -5.42
N GLY A 42 -3.35 -19.12 -4.70
CA GLY A 42 -2.07 -18.59 -5.17
C GLY A 42 -2.19 -17.61 -6.34
N ALA A 43 -3.38 -17.08 -6.60
CA ALA A 43 -3.68 -16.12 -7.65
C ALA A 43 -3.59 -14.66 -7.18
N LEU A 44 -3.26 -14.43 -5.90
CA LEU A 44 -2.94 -13.12 -5.34
C LEU A 44 -1.45 -13.03 -5.05
N HIS A 45 -0.80 -12.00 -5.59
CA HIS A 45 0.59 -11.70 -5.32
C HIS A 45 0.70 -10.34 -4.64
N ILE A 46 1.25 -10.31 -3.42
CA ILE A 46 1.49 -9.09 -2.65
C ILE A 46 3.00 -8.94 -2.48
N HIS A 47 3.57 -7.87 -3.04
CA HIS A 47 4.99 -7.54 -2.95
C HIS A 47 5.13 -6.18 -2.27
N GLU A 48 5.78 -6.17 -1.11
CA GLU A 48 6.02 -4.95 -0.33
C GLU A 48 7.49 -4.56 -0.42
N VAL A 49 7.75 -3.31 -0.80
CA VAL A 49 9.11 -2.77 -0.88
C VAL A 49 9.22 -1.52 -0.01
N PRO A 50 10.07 -1.54 1.02
CA PRO A 50 10.25 -0.38 1.89
C PRO A 50 10.95 0.75 1.12
N ASP A 51 10.74 1.99 1.59
CA ASP A 51 11.49 3.17 1.17
C ASP A 51 11.41 3.54 -0.33
N VAL A 52 10.45 2.99 -1.08
CA VAL A 52 10.13 3.41 -2.45
C VAL A 52 8.99 4.44 -2.43
N PRO A 53 9.24 5.70 -2.83
CA PRO A 53 8.18 6.71 -2.91
C PRO A 53 7.11 6.33 -3.93
N HIS A 54 5.84 6.60 -3.63
CA HIS A 54 4.68 6.30 -4.49
C HIS A 54 4.90 6.60 -5.97
N ASN A 55 5.42 7.78 -6.31
CA ASN A 55 5.61 8.20 -7.69
C ASN A 55 6.70 7.41 -8.43
N CYS A 56 7.68 6.86 -7.69
CA CYS A 56 8.80 6.13 -8.27
C CYS A 56 8.39 4.79 -8.91
N TRP A 57 7.21 4.26 -8.54
CA TRP A 57 6.60 3.12 -9.23
C TRP A 57 6.21 3.42 -10.67
N LEU A 58 6.06 4.69 -11.05
CA LEU A 58 5.59 5.11 -12.37
C LEU A 58 6.62 5.93 -13.15
N PHE A 59 7.43 6.76 -12.49
CA PHE A 59 8.40 7.65 -13.12
C PHE A 59 9.43 8.18 -12.12
N ASP A 60 10.55 8.73 -12.62
CA ASP A 60 11.58 9.35 -11.79
C ASP A 60 10.99 10.47 -10.91
N TYR A 61 11.29 10.45 -9.62
CA TYR A 61 10.70 11.36 -8.66
C TYR A 61 11.70 11.77 -7.57
N THR A 62 11.76 13.07 -7.31
CA THR A 62 12.45 13.61 -6.13
C THR A 62 11.43 13.91 -5.05
N SER A 63 11.55 13.23 -3.91
CA SER A 63 10.67 13.44 -2.77
C SER A 63 10.65 14.90 -2.33
N LEU A 64 9.45 15.49 -2.21
CA LEU A 64 9.32 16.84 -1.68
C LEU A 64 9.72 16.94 -0.20
N ALA A 65 9.50 15.87 0.56
CA ALA A 65 9.77 15.81 2.00
C ALA A 65 11.25 15.52 2.31
N THR A 66 11.84 14.54 1.63
CA THR A 66 13.21 14.09 1.92
C THR A 66 14.26 14.58 0.93
N LYS A 67 13.85 15.17 -0.20
CA LYS A 67 14.72 15.62 -1.30
C LYS A 67 15.58 14.52 -1.92
N VAL A 68 15.29 13.26 -1.61
CA VAL A 68 15.95 12.10 -2.20
C VAL A 68 15.40 11.86 -3.61
N LEU A 69 16.30 11.73 -4.58
CA LEU A 69 15.97 11.31 -5.93
C LEU A 69 15.74 9.79 -5.95
N CYS A 70 14.59 9.38 -6.46
CA CYS A 70 14.29 8.00 -6.82
C CYS A 70 14.18 7.89 -8.33
N LYS A 71 14.85 6.90 -8.93
CA LYS A 71 14.74 6.58 -10.35
C LYS A 71 13.85 5.36 -10.54
N HIS A 72 12.91 5.47 -11.46
CA HIS A 72 11.93 4.42 -11.72
C HIS A 72 12.59 3.14 -12.23
N LYS A 73 13.46 3.25 -13.24
CA LYS A 73 14.04 2.06 -13.89
C LYS A 73 14.76 1.11 -12.91
N PRO A 74 15.66 1.59 -12.03
CA PRO A 74 16.28 0.72 -11.03
C PRO A 74 15.27 0.02 -10.10
N VAL A 75 14.21 0.72 -9.68
CA VAL A 75 13.16 0.13 -8.84
C VAL A 75 12.39 -0.94 -9.61
N TYR A 76 11.96 -0.64 -10.84
CA TYR A 76 11.23 -1.59 -11.68
C TYR A 76 12.06 -2.86 -11.97
N ASP A 77 13.32 -2.68 -12.38
CA ASP A 77 14.22 -3.78 -12.72
C ASP A 77 14.51 -4.69 -11.51
N ALA A 78 14.59 -4.12 -10.30
CA ALA A 78 14.88 -4.87 -9.08
C ALA A 78 13.62 -5.53 -8.46
N GLU A 79 12.47 -4.85 -8.48
CA GLU A 79 11.33 -5.21 -7.65
C GLU A 79 10.12 -5.74 -8.43
N ILE A 80 9.98 -5.37 -9.70
CA ILE A 80 8.82 -5.78 -10.52
C ILE A 80 9.23 -6.79 -11.57
N TYR A 81 10.30 -6.54 -12.32
CA TYR A 81 10.72 -7.40 -13.42
C TYR A 81 10.95 -8.86 -13.00
N PRO A 82 11.57 -9.18 -11.84
CA PRO A 82 11.75 -10.57 -11.40
C PRO A 82 10.45 -11.31 -11.10
N LEU A 83 9.34 -10.60 -10.91
CA LEU A 83 8.02 -11.18 -10.63
C LEU A 83 7.21 -11.47 -11.90
N LEU A 84 7.66 -10.95 -13.05
CA LEU A 84 7.01 -11.11 -14.35
C LEU A 84 7.58 -12.25 -15.19
N VAL A 85 8.70 -12.85 -14.75
CA VAL A 85 9.49 -13.84 -15.50
C VAL A 85 9.39 -15.24 -14.93
#